data_AF-A0A936NUD9-F1
#
_entry.id   AF-A0A936NUD9-F1
#
_cell.length_a   1.000
_cell.length_b   1.000
_cell.length_c   1.000
_cell.angle_alpha   90.00
_cell.angle_beta   90.00
_cell.angle_gamma   90.00
#
_symmetry.space_group_name_H-M   'P 1'
#
loop_
_entity.id
_entity.type
_entity.pdbx_description
1 polymer ?
#
loop_
_entity_poly.entity_id
_entity_poly.type
_entity_poly.pdbx_seq_one_letter_code
_entity_poly.pdbx_strand_id
1 'polypeptide(L)' 'MNTLLWTAAIILDIFAISDVLRSSRDMATKVVLLAIILIFPFIGAGLYLFAFREKSN' A
#
# COMPACT_ATOMS: atom_id res chain seq x y z
N MET A 1 -11.27 7.94 -11.48
CA MET A 1 -9.90 7.74 -10.98
C MET A 1 -8.95 8.40 -11.96
N ASN A 2 -8.15 9.36 -11.51
CA ASN A 2 -7.22 10.06 -12.40
C ASN A 2 -6.10 9.08 -12.76
N THR A 3 -5.94 8.71 -14.03
CA THR A 3 -5.01 7.67 -14.52
C THR A 3 -3.59 7.87 -13.96
N LEU A 4 -3.17 9.13 -13.84
CA LEU A 4 -1.90 9.53 -13.25
C LEU A 4 -1.71 9.07 -11.80
N LEU A 5 -2.75 9.18 -10.96
CA LEU A 5 -2.68 8.77 -9.55
C LEU A 5 -2.58 7.25 -9.42
N TRP A 6 -3.27 6.51 -10.30
CA TRP A 6 -3.21 5.06 -10.32
C TRP A 6 -1.84 4.56 -10.78
N THR A 7 -1.30 5.16 -11.84
CA THR A 7 0.07 4.89 -12.31
C THR A 7 1.11 5.22 -11.24
N ALA A 8 0.99 6.35 -10.54
CA ALA A 8 1.89 6.72 -9.47
C ALA A 8 1.84 5.72 -8.30
N ALA A 9 0.65 5.28 -7.89
CA ALA A 9 0.49 4.28 -6.84
C ALA A 9 1.20 2.96 -7.18
N ILE A 10 1.05 2.46 -8.41
CA ILE A 10 1.71 1.23 -8.86
C ILE A 10 3.24 1.38 -8.86
N ILE A 11 3.74 2.52 -9.32
CA ILE A 11 5.19 2.79 -9.30
C ILE A 11 5.69 2.76 -7.86
N LEU A 12 5.00 3.42 -6.92
CA LEU A 12 5.37 3.43 -5.51
C LEU A 12 5.39 2.03 -4.89
N ASP A 13 4.41 1.17 -5.22
CA ASP A 13 4.38 -0.22 -4.74
C ASP A 13 5.59 -1.01 -5.28
N ILE A 14 5.94 -0.84 -6.55
CA ILE A 14 7.12 -1.50 -7.16
C ILE A 14 8.41 -1.05 -6.46
N PHE A 15 8.55 0.24 -6.18
CA PHE A 15 9.70 0.77 -5.45
C PHE A 15 9.77 0.22 -4.02
N ALA A 16 8.65 0.19 -3.30
CA ALA A 16 8.59 -0.33 -1.94
C ALA A 16 8.95 -1.83 -1.87
N ILE A 17 8.41 -2.64 -2.79
CA ILE A 17 8.74 -4.07 -2.89
C ILE A 17 10.23 -4.24 -3.22
N SER A 18 10.75 -3.48 -4.19
CA SER A 18 12.15 -3.56 -4.61
C SER A 18 13.11 -3.19 -3.49
N ASP A 19 12.77 -2.18 -2.68
CA ASP A 19 13.56 -1.79 -1.50
C ASP A 19 13.61 -2.92 -0.46
N VAL A 20 12.48 -3.55 -0.17
CA VAL A 20 12.42 -4.67 0.78
C VAL A 20 13.21 -5.89 0.28
N LEU A 21 13.10 -6.21 -1.01
CA LEU A 21 13.83 -7.33 -1.61
C LEU A 21 15.34 -7.10 -1.60
N ARG A 22 15.80 -5.87 -1.90
CA ARG A 22 17.22 -5.51 -1.95
C ARG A 22 17.85 -5.28 -0.57
N SER A 23 17.04 -5.07 0.46
CA SER A 23 17.49 -4.87 1.84
C SER A 23 18.33 -6.05 2.35
N SER A 24 19.30 -5.81 3.24
CA SER A 24 20.07 -6.85 3.94
C SER A 24 19.37 -7.41 5.18
N ARG A 25 18.09 -7.03 5.41
CA ARG A 25 17.28 -7.50 6.54
C ARG A 25 17.02 -9.01 6.50
N ASP A 26 16.78 -9.59 7.67
CA ASP A 26 16.38 -10.99 7.82
C ASP A 26 15.11 -11.33 7.04
N MET A 27 15.02 -12.60 6.60
CA MET A 27 13.90 -13.08 5.77
C MET A 27 12.54 -12.87 6.45
N ALA A 28 12.44 -13.10 7.75
CA ALA A 28 11.22 -12.87 8.51
C ALA A 28 10.79 -11.39 8.45
N THR A 29 11.72 -10.45 8.64
CA THR A 29 11.44 -9.02 8.54
C THR A 29 11.00 -8.63 7.13
N LYS A 30 11.62 -9.19 6.09
CA LYS A 30 11.20 -8.95 4.70
C LYS A 30 9.77 -9.41 4.43
N VAL A 31 9.40 -10.61 4.92
CA VAL A 31 8.04 -11.15 4.76
C VAL A 31 7.01 -10.25 5.44
N VAL A 32 7.29 -9.79 6.67
CA VAL A 32 6.40 -8.87 7.40
C VAL A 32 6.25 -7.54 6.64
N LEU A 33 7.36 -6.97 6.15
CA LEU A 33 7.32 -5.71 5.39
C LEU A 33 6.52 -5.85 4.09
N LEU A 34 6.70 -6.95 3.35
CA LEU A 34 5.91 -7.23 2.16
C LEU A 34 4.42 -7.37 2.48
N ALA A 35 4.07 -8.06 3.56
CA ALA A 35 2.68 -8.19 3.99
C ALA A 35 2.06 -6.82 4.32
N ILE A 36 2.81 -5.93 5.00
CA ILE A 36 2.34 -4.56 5.30
C ILE A 36 2.11 -3.76 4.01
N ILE A 37 3.05 -3.80 3.06
CA ILE A 37 2.92 -3.09 1.77
C ILE A 37 1.65 -3.54 1.03
N LEU A 38 1.38 -4.85 0.99
CA LEU A 38 0.20 -5.40 0.31
C LEU A 38 -1.12 -5.08 1.03
N ILE A 39 -1.10 -4.98 2.37
CA ILE A 39 -2.31 -4.70 3.17
C ILE A 39 -2.64 -3.19 3.19
N PHE A 40 -1.65 -2.33 3.07
CA PHE A 40 -1.80 -0.87 3.12
C PHE A 40 -2.90 -0.29 2.20
N PRO A 41 -3.02 -0.65 0.90
CA PRO A 41 -4.08 -0.14 0.04
C PRO A 41 -5.49 -0.52 0.53
N PHE A 42 -5.65 -1.68 1.16
CA PHE A 42 -6.93 -2.10 1.74
C PHE A 42 -7.29 -1.30 2.99
N ILE A 43 -6.30 -0.97 3.83
CA ILE A 43 -6.51 -0.10 4.98
C ILE A 43 -6.92 1.30 4.51
N GLY A 44 -6.24 1.86 3.49
CA GLY A 44 -6.61 3.15 2.92
C GLY A 44 -8.04 3.18 2.37
N ALA A 45 -8.43 2.13 1.63
CA ALA A 45 -9.79 1.99 1.12
C ALA A 45 -10.83 1.83 2.26
N GLY A 46 -10.50 1.03 3.28
CA GLY A 46 -11.34 0.85 4.45
C GLY A 46 -11.53 2.16 5.21
N LEU A 47 -10.46 2.89 5.49
CA LEU A 47 -10.52 4.20 6.15
C LEU A 47 -11.30 5.22 5.33
N TYR A 48 -11.15 5.24 4.00
CA TYR A 48 -11.96 6.10 3.14
C TYR A 48 -13.45 5.76 3.27
N LEU A 49 -13.81 4.48 3.24
CA LEU A 49 -15.19 4.05 3.44
C LEU A 49 -15.69 4.40 4.83
N PHE A 50 -14.93 4.16 5.90
CA PHE A 50 -15.37 4.48 7.26
C PHE A 50 -15.48 5.99 7.52
N ALA A 51 -14.52 6.79 7.06
CA ALA A 51 -14.47 8.23 7.32
C ALA A 51 -15.44 9.06 6.45
N PHE A 52 -15.77 8.59 5.24
CA PHE A 52 -16.61 9.35 4.29
C PHE A 52 -18.02 8.77 4.10
N ARG A 53 -18.31 7.55 4.59
CA ARG A 53 -19.66 6.95 4.50
C ARG A 53 -20.71 7.71 5.29
N GLU A 54 -20.32 8.48 6.30
CA GLU A 54 -21.25 9.24 7.14
C GLU A 54 -21.76 10.52 6.46
N LYS A 55 -21.19 10.93 5.32
CA LYS A 55 -21.57 12.18 4.62
C LYS A 55 -22.59 11.97 3.48
N SER A 56 -23.12 10.76 3.32
CA SER A 56 -24.02 10.38 2.23
C SER A 56 -25.49 10.20 2.66
N ASN A 57 -25.94 10.94 3.68
CA ASN A 57 -27.36 11.13 4.00
C ASN A 57 -27.62 12.59 4.37
#